data_AF-A0A430FP16-F1
#
_entry.id   AF-A0A430FP16-F1
#
_cell.length_a   1.000
_cell.length_b   1.000
_cell.length_c   1.000
_cell.angle_alpha   90.00
_cell.angle_beta   90.00
_cell.angle_gamma   90.00
#
_symmetry.space_group_name_H-M   'P 1'
#
loop_
_entity.id
_entity.type
_entity.pdbx_description
1 polymer ?
#
loop_
_entity_poly.entity_id
_entity_poly.type
_entity_poly.pdbx_seq_one_letter_code
_entity_poly.pdbx_strand_id
1 'polypeptide(L)'
;MKQSNLYTATKTRALAASAAAVSLAMVTGSLALSTGAFAATVTNNDHPHGIDQNLIPAYETMPPVDAQRTIDITQGLRDWSPDLLLAKGLANDDMHAYTADDYARWNSIPVDMIALYGAYDGEYLYLMWEMSNPTDVVEPNNIWALNNGKLNESTTRDYPFFIVISTDNQNKDAPPTDKTIENNAKTADGKTIWDSGNEFTQGATSIVAIHSSLGNKETKIFYGGKSGLNPVGEDAEATVNAGSGILHDSSVNGLLGFGKSRKSTEVQDPSTQNKVIDLSTVHHDISKYDFHYQVQIPLSKLDTTVDDIKVHGLGVQVVSTCSAFNAIGTDSLPYDMATKTGLEKGHGNAKFSAPFAILQ
;
A
#
# COMPACT_ATOMS: atom_id res chain seq x y z
N MET A 1 -48.10 -27.83 62.43
CA MET A 1 -48.42 -28.95 61.52
C MET A 1 -48.41 -28.43 60.09
N LYS A 2 -47.62 -29.09 59.22
CA LYS A 2 -47.67 -29.25 57.73
C LYS A 2 -48.11 -28.03 56.86
N GLN A 3 -47.24 -27.50 55.98
CA GLN A 3 -47.01 -27.91 54.57
C GLN A 3 -48.31 -27.97 53.74
N SER A 4 -48.46 -27.46 52.52
CA SER A 4 -47.52 -26.97 51.49
C SER A 4 -48.31 -26.55 50.23
N ASN A 5 -47.78 -25.54 49.50
CA ASN A 5 -47.61 -25.42 48.05
C ASN A 5 -48.76 -25.31 47.00
N LEU A 6 -48.38 -24.51 45.97
CA LEU A 6 -48.69 -24.52 44.51
C LEU A 6 -49.74 -23.51 43.98
N TYR A 7 -49.30 -22.44 43.28
CA TYR A 7 -49.18 -22.24 41.79
C TYR A 7 -50.57 -21.90 41.15
N THR A 8 -50.84 -20.92 40.28
CA THR A 8 -50.14 -20.23 39.17
C THR A 8 -50.97 -19.01 38.66
N ALA A 9 -50.33 -18.07 37.93
CA ALA A 9 -50.86 -17.09 36.93
C ALA A 9 -51.77 -15.94 37.44
N THR A 10 -51.74 -14.68 36.94
CA THR A 10 -51.65 -14.23 35.54
C THR A 10 -51.17 -12.76 35.44
N LYS A 11 -50.38 -12.46 34.40
CA LYS A 11 -50.00 -11.10 33.95
C LYS A 11 -51.20 -10.36 33.34
N THR A 12 -51.35 -9.07 33.65
CA THR A 12 -51.92 -8.08 32.71
C THR A 12 -51.23 -6.73 32.93
N ARG A 13 -50.51 -6.21 31.93
CA ARG A 13 -50.17 -4.78 31.85
C ARG A 13 -50.42 -4.30 30.43
N ALA A 14 -51.13 -3.18 30.37
CA ALA A 14 -51.71 -2.56 29.21
C ALA A 14 -50.69 -1.84 28.32
N LEU A 15 -51.12 -1.67 27.08
CA LEU A 15 -50.46 -1.05 25.93
C LEU A 15 -49.98 0.39 26.20
N ALA A 16 -48.82 0.73 25.64
CA ALA A 16 -48.54 2.07 25.13
C ALA A 16 -48.10 1.91 23.67
N ALA A 17 -48.96 2.37 22.76
CA ALA A 17 -48.67 2.51 21.35
C ALA A 17 -48.00 3.88 21.12
N SER A 18 -46.93 3.90 20.35
CA SER A 18 -46.43 5.13 19.73
C SER A 18 -46.03 4.80 18.30
N ALA A 19 -46.89 5.29 17.40
CA ALA A 19 -46.82 5.16 15.97
C ALA A 19 -45.71 6.02 15.36
N ALA A 20 -45.21 5.55 14.24
CA ALA A 20 -44.24 6.17 13.37
C ALA A 20 -44.66 7.57 12.90
N ALA A 21 -43.72 8.50 12.93
CA ALA A 21 -43.70 9.68 12.06
C ALA A 21 -42.42 9.60 11.21
N VAL A 22 -42.55 9.01 10.03
CA VAL A 22 -41.57 9.14 8.95
C VAL A 22 -41.72 10.55 8.41
N SER A 23 -40.72 11.41 8.64
CA SER A 23 -40.57 12.66 7.88
C SER A 23 -39.43 12.49 6.90
N LEU A 24 -39.83 12.33 5.64
CA LEU A 24 -38.99 12.39 4.46
C LEU A 24 -38.50 13.83 4.28
N ALA A 25 -37.21 14.07 4.47
CA ALA A 25 -36.56 15.28 4.00
C ALA A 25 -35.54 14.87 2.92
N MET A 26 -35.97 14.98 1.66
CA MET A 26 -35.04 15.11 0.55
C MET A 26 -34.31 16.45 0.71
N VAL A 27 -32.99 16.40 0.88
CA VAL A 27 -32.13 17.55 0.64
C VAL A 27 -31.05 17.10 -0.32
N THR A 28 -31.31 17.34 -1.60
CA THR A 28 -30.28 17.56 -2.61
C THR A 28 -29.47 18.77 -2.18
N GLY A 29 -28.20 18.57 -1.86
CA GLY A 29 -27.32 19.65 -1.46
C GLY A 29 -25.91 19.15 -1.23
N SER A 30 -25.10 19.23 -2.28
CA SER A 30 -23.64 19.15 -2.21
C SER A 30 -23.13 20.10 -1.14
N LEU A 31 -22.76 19.58 0.03
CA LEU A 31 -22.00 20.31 1.03
C LEU A 31 -20.54 19.88 0.89
N ALA A 32 -19.81 20.67 0.11
CA ALA A 32 -18.38 20.76 0.19
C ALA A 32 -18.01 21.21 1.61
N LEU A 33 -17.51 20.28 2.42
CA LEU A 33 -16.78 20.60 3.65
C LEU A 33 -15.34 20.90 3.25
N SER A 34 -15.06 22.19 2.99
CA SER A 34 -13.69 22.68 2.91
C SER A 34 -13.14 22.94 4.32
N THR A 35 -11.83 22.73 4.42
CA THR A 35 -10.89 23.19 5.45
C THR A 35 -10.65 22.28 6.65
N GLY A 36 -9.54 21.53 6.55
CA GLY A 36 -8.53 21.40 7.60
C GLY A 36 -9.00 20.82 8.92
N ALA A 37 -9.16 19.50 8.98
CA ALA A 37 -9.22 18.77 10.24
C ALA A 37 -8.04 17.79 10.31
N PHE A 38 -7.05 18.19 11.10
CA PHE A 38 -6.10 17.39 11.86
C PHE A 38 -5.59 16.08 11.25
N ALA A 39 -4.29 16.07 10.88
CA ALA A 39 -3.49 14.88 11.10
C ALA A 39 -3.53 14.58 12.60
N ALA A 40 -4.49 13.75 13.03
CA ALA A 40 -4.50 13.20 14.37
C ALA A 40 -3.14 12.53 14.58
N THR A 41 -2.53 12.75 15.74
CA THR A 41 -1.31 12.02 16.09
C THR A 41 -1.66 10.54 16.15
N VAL A 42 -1.31 9.78 15.11
CA VAL A 42 -1.55 8.33 15.05
C VAL A 42 -0.64 7.64 16.06
N THR A 43 -1.24 6.94 17.03
CA THR A 43 -0.55 6.33 18.17
C THR A 43 -1.05 4.90 18.39
N ASN A 44 -0.49 3.94 17.66
CA ASN A 44 -0.91 2.53 17.51
C ASN A 44 -1.73 2.31 16.23
N ASN A 45 -2.17 1.07 15.98
CA ASN A 45 -3.03 0.73 14.84
C ASN A 45 -4.45 1.26 15.04
N ASP A 46 -4.57 2.53 15.40
CA ASP A 46 -5.81 3.23 15.71
C ASP A 46 -6.74 3.37 14.48
N HIS A 47 -6.23 2.98 13.30
CA HIS A 47 -6.91 3.04 12.01
C HIS A 47 -6.75 1.73 11.24
N PRO A 48 -7.37 0.61 11.66
CA PRO A 48 -7.14 -0.73 11.07
C PRO A 48 -7.51 -0.87 9.59
N HIS A 49 -8.02 0.19 8.95
CA HIS A 49 -8.34 0.25 7.52
C HIS A 49 -7.70 1.46 6.82
N GLY A 50 -6.73 2.11 7.49
CA GLY A 50 -6.06 3.32 7.02
C GLY A 50 -6.89 4.61 7.14
N ILE A 51 -6.33 5.68 6.61
CA ILE A 51 -6.83 7.05 6.66
C ILE A 51 -6.78 7.65 5.26
N ASP A 52 -7.84 8.33 4.84
CA ASP A 52 -7.82 9.13 3.62
C ASP A 52 -6.77 10.26 3.74
N GLN A 53 -5.80 10.23 2.83
CA GLN A 53 -4.69 11.16 2.82
C GLN A 53 -4.96 12.41 1.97
N ASN A 54 -6.17 12.57 1.42
CA ASN A 54 -6.57 13.70 0.57
C ASN A 54 -5.63 13.88 -0.63
N LEU A 55 -5.24 12.77 -1.27
CA LEU A 55 -4.41 12.79 -2.47
C LEU A 55 -5.20 13.34 -3.67
N ILE A 56 -4.49 13.87 -4.66
CA ILE A 56 -5.12 14.23 -5.93
C ILE A 56 -5.68 12.98 -6.64
N PRO A 57 -6.72 13.11 -7.47
CA PRO A 57 -7.39 11.96 -8.12
C PRO A 57 -6.50 11.06 -8.97
N ALA A 58 -5.32 11.53 -9.38
CA ALA A 58 -4.35 10.73 -10.12
C ALA A 58 -3.73 9.59 -9.29
N TYR A 59 -3.71 9.71 -7.96
CA TYR A 59 -3.43 8.60 -7.06
C TYR A 59 -4.76 7.93 -6.70
N GLU A 60 -4.86 6.64 -6.99
CA GLU A 60 -6.14 5.95 -6.89
C GLU A 60 -5.93 4.58 -6.25
N THR A 61 -6.71 4.26 -5.23
CA THR A 61 -6.90 2.88 -4.76
C THR A 61 -8.22 2.40 -5.33
N MET A 62 -8.19 1.30 -6.07
CA MET A 62 -9.40 0.78 -6.72
C MET A 62 -10.39 0.26 -5.67
N PRO A 63 -11.70 0.26 -5.97
CA PRO A 63 -12.66 -0.53 -5.21
C PRO A 63 -12.23 -2.01 -5.14
N PRO A 64 -12.75 -2.79 -4.17
CA PRO A 64 -12.46 -4.22 -4.08
C PRO A 64 -12.66 -4.93 -5.41
N VAL A 65 -11.65 -5.71 -5.82
CA VAL A 65 -11.61 -6.40 -7.10
C VAL A 65 -11.87 -7.90 -6.89
N ASP A 66 -12.78 -8.47 -7.70
CA ASP A 66 -12.91 -9.94 -7.82
C ASP A 66 -11.69 -10.49 -8.55
N ALA A 67 -10.72 -10.94 -7.76
CA ALA A 67 -9.36 -11.18 -8.23
C ALA A 67 -9.00 -12.68 -8.21
N GLN A 68 -10.00 -13.58 -8.18
CA GLN A 68 -9.73 -15.01 -8.13
C GLN A 68 -9.22 -15.53 -9.50
N ARG A 69 -7.88 -15.65 -9.63
CA ARG A 69 -7.17 -16.09 -10.84
C ARG A 69 -5.80 -16.66 -10.50
N THR A 70 -5.45 -17.77 -11.14
CA THR A 70 -4.07 -18.30 -11.13
C THR A 70 -3.20 -17.52 -12.12
N ILE A 71 -2.04 -17.07 -11.66
CA ILE A 71 -1.05 -16.36 -12.47
C ILE A 71 0.21 -17.22 -12.60
N ASP A 72 0.68 -17.44 -13.83
CA ASP A 72 2.02 -17.98 -14.06
C ASP A 72 3.04 -16.82 -14.11
N ILE A 73 3.63 -16.50 -12.96
CA ILE A 73 4.59 -15.39 -12.84
C ILE A 73 5.86 -15.60 -13.68
N THR A 74 6.09 -16.80 -14.24
CA THR A 74 7.25 -17.07 -15.12
C THR A 74 7.05 -16.60 -16.55
N GLN A 75 5.82 -16.22 -16.92
CA GLN A 75 5.42 -15.89 -18.30
C GLN A 75 5.31 -14.38 -18.52
N GLY A 76 5.99 -13.58 -17.68
CA GLY A 76 5.99 -12.13 -17.78
C GLY A 76 4.58 -11.57 -17.54
N LEU A 77 4.14 -10.65 -18.41
CA LEU A 77 2.87 -9.95 -18.26
C LEU A 77 1.65 -10.71 -18.79
N ARG A 78 1.83 -11.91 -19.35
CA ARG A 78 0.81 -12.63 -20.14
C ARG A 78 -0.53 -12.81 -19.42
N ASP A 79 -0.50 -13.18 -18.14
CA ASP A 79 -1.69 -13.52 -17.37
C ASP A 79 -2.27 -12.32 -16.60
N TRP A 80 -1.55 -11.18 -16.62
CA TRP A 80 -1.97 -9.92 -16.01
C TRP A 80 -2.88 -9.13 -16.95
N SER A 81 -3.84 -8.41 -16.38
CA SER A 81 -4.79 -7.59 -17.14
C SER A 81 -5.31 -6.42 -16.30
N PRO A 82 -5.81 -5.33 -16.93
CA PRO A 82 -6.18 -4.10 -16.22
C PRO A 82 -7.31 -4.27 -15.18
N ASP A 83 -8.14 -5.30 -15.29
CA ASP A 83 -9.17 -5.65 -14.31
C ASP A 83 -8.59 -6.16 -12.97
N LEU A 84 -7.31 -6.52 -12.92
CA LEU A 84 -6.62 -6.90 -11.67
C LEU A 84 -5.95 -5.72 -10.96
N LEU A 85 -6.13 -4.50 -11.46
CA LEU A 85 -5.51 -3.30 -10.91
C LEU A 85 -6.09 -2.99 -9.53
N LEU A 86 -5.21 -2.79 -8.56
CA LEU A 86 -5.55 -2.48 -7.17
C LEU A 86 -5.22 -1.03 -6.79
N ALA A 87 -4.15 -0.47 -7.33
CA ALA A 87 -3.79 0.93 -7.07
C ALA A 87 -2.96 1.55 -8.21
N LYS A 88 -3.00 2.87 -8.32
CA LYS A 88 -2.21 3.70 -9.24
C LYS A 88 -1.41 4.75 -8.48
N GLY A 89 -0.18 4.95 -8.94
CA GLY A 89 0.71 6.04 -8.55
C GLY A 89 1.02 6.93 -9.75
N LEU A 90 2.01 7.81 -9.57
CA LEU A 90 2.53 8.67 -10.62
C LEU A 90 4.05 8.51 -10.70
N ALA A 91 4.60 8.62 -11.89
CA ALA A 91 6.03 8.74 -12.06
C ALA A 91 6.54 10.14 -11.66
N ASN A 92 7.81 10.21 -11.27
CA ASN A 92 8.56 11.36 -10.80
C ASN A 92 7.92 12.00 -9.57
N ASP A 93 7.62 11.16 -8.59
CA ASP A 93 7.09 11.56 -7.30
C ASP A 93 7.80 10.87 -6.13
N ASP A 94 8.92 10.21 -6.37
CA ASP A 94 9.86 9.74 -5.37
C ASP A 94 10.63 10.91 -4.73
N MET A 95 11.58 10.57 -3.87
CA MET A 95 12.37 11.55 -3.15
C MET A 95 13.27 12.44 -4.04
N HIS A 96 13.76 11.90 -5.14
CA HIS A 96 14.57 12.61 -6.13
C HIS A 96 13.82 13.78 -6.76
N ALA A 97 12.51 13.63 -6.96
CA ALA A 97 11.68 14.66 -7.58
C ALA A 97 11.60 15.96 -6.76
N TYR A 98 11.68 15.88 -5.42
CA TYR A 98 11.41 17.03 -4.53
C TYR A 98 12.64 17.66 -3.90
N THR A 99 13.76 16.94 -3.86
CA THR A 99 14.94 17.43 -3.16
C THR A 99 15.92 18.13 -4.10
N ALA A 100 16.35 19.32 -3.69
CA ALA A 100 17.48 20.02 -4.29
C ALA A 100 18.81 19.70 -3.58
N ASP A 101 18.76 18.85 -2.56
CA ASP A 101 19.92 18.37 -1.85
C ASP A 101 20.53 17.21 -2.63
N ASP A 102 21.77 17.42 -3.10
CA ASP A 102 22.56 16.39 -3.77
C ASP A 102 22.64 15.12 -2.91
N TYR A 103 22.69 15.22 -1.58
CA TYR A 103 22.78 14.05 -0.70
C TYR A 103 21.57 13.13 -0.80
N ALA A 104 20.34 13.66 -0.80
CA ALA A 104 19.15 12.83 -0.96
C ALA A 104 18.99 12.32 -2.40
N ARG A 105 19.40 13.13 -3.40
CA ARG A 105 19.43 12.74 -4.81
C ARG A 105 20.39 11.59 -5.11
N TRP A 106 21.59 11.59 -4.54
CA TRP A 106 22.60 10.54 -4.81
C TRP A 106 22.36 9.24 -4.04
N ASN A 107 21.52 9.29 -3.01
CA ASN A 107 21.22 8.16 -2.14
C ASN A 107 19.87 7.51 -2.42
N SER A 108 19.18 7.88 -3.50
CA SER A 108 17.95 7.25 -3.98
C SER A 108 18.10 6.78 -5.42
N ILE A 109 17.31 5.77 -5.79
CA ILE A 109 17.14 5.37 -7.18
C ILE A 109 15.88 6.10 -7.69
N PRO A 110 15.96 6.84 -8.82
CA PRO A 110 14.83 7.59 -9.36
C PRO A 110 13.89 6.64 -10.07
N VAL A 111 13.16 5.87 -9.28
CA VAL A 111 12.11 4.94 -9.70
C VAL A 111 10.89 5.11 -8.84
N ASP A 112 9.75 5.08 -9.49
CA ASP A 112 8.44 5.23 -8.87
C ASP A 112 7.59 3.99 -9.15
N MET A 113 6.73 3.63 -8.22
CA MET A 113 5.70 2.60 -8.36
C MET A 113 4.46 3.23 -8.99
N ILE A 114 4.09 2.80 -10.21
CA ILE A 114 3.03 3.45 -10.99
C ILE A 114 1.72 2.66 -11.01
N ALA A 115 1.77 1.35 -10.82
CA ALA A 115 0.58 0.51 -10.74
C ALA A 115 0.84 -0.75 -9.90
N LEU A 116 -0.17 -1.17 -9.14
CA LEU A 116 -0.19 -2.40 -8.34
C LEU A 116 -1.37 -3.24 -8.79
N TYR A 117 -1.12 -4.51 -9.06
CA TYR A 117 -2.10 -5.52 -9.43
C TYR A 117 -2.06 -6.66 -8.45
N GLY A 118 -3.18 -7.34 -8.30
CA GLY A 118 -3.24 -8.55 -7.49
C GLY A 118 -4.26 -9.55 -8.00
N ALA A 119 -3.96 -10.81 -7.71
CA ALA A 119 -4.84 -11.95 -7.94
C ALA A 119 -4.61 -12.97 -6.83
N TYR A 120 -5.54 -13.90 -6.66
CA TYR A 120 -5.35 -15.03 -5.76
C TYR A 120 -5.98 -16.29 -6.31
N ASP A 121 -5.52 -17.45 -5.88
CA ASP A 121 -6.17 -18.73 -6.17
C ASP A 121 -6.28 -19.61 -4.93
N GLY A 122 -6.44 -20.92 -5.12
CA GLY A 122 -6.58 -21.87 -4.01
C GLY A 122 -5.35 -22.00 -3.12
N GLU A 123 -4.18 -21.56 -3.59
CA GLU A 123 -2.89 -21.78 -2.92
C GLU A 123 -2.12 -20.50 -2.70
N TYR A 124 -2.24 -19.50 -3.58
CA TYR A 124 -1.34 -18.35 -3.59
C TYR A 124 -2.06 -17.01 -3.70
N LEU A 125 -1.44 -15.99 -3.09
CA LEU A 125 -1.58 -14.59 -3.45
C LEU A 125 -0.54 -14.27 -4.52
N TYR A 126 -0.97 -13.58 -5.58
CA TYR A 126 -0.13 -13.05 -6.65
C TYR A 126 -0.18 -11.53 -6.61
N LEU A 127 0.98 -10.89 -6.66
CA LEU A 127 1.10 -9.45 -6.78
C LEU A 127 2.04 -9.10 -7.94
N MET A 128 1.73 -8.03 -8.64
CA MET A 128 2.64 -7.41 -9.60
C MET A 128 2.59 -5.90 -9.42
N TRP A 129 3.75 -5.26 -9.46
CA TRP A 129 3.81 -3.80 -9.52
C TRP A 129 4.72 -3.35 -10.64
N GLU A 130 4.28 -2.29 -11.29
CA GLU A 130 4.98 -1.60 -12.36
C GLU A 130 5.80 -0.47 -11.76
N MET A 131 7.03 -0.32 -12.25
CA MET A 131 7.93 0.75 -11.87
C MET A 131 8.40 1.51 -13.10
N SER A 132 8.49 2.83 -12.96
CA SER A 132 9.00 3.70 -14.02
C SER A 132 10.24 4.46 -13.56
N ASN A 133 11.19 4.63 -14.47
CA ASN A 133 12.31 5.54 -14.31
C ASN A 133 12.15 6.73 -15.28
N PRO A 134 11.53 7.83 -14.85
CA PRO A 134 11.19 8.97 -15.72
C PRO A 134 12.39 9.89 -16.03
N THR A 135 13.61 9.51 -15.63
CA THR A 135 14.82 10.33 -15.71
C THR A 135 15.10 10.81 -17.13
N ASP A 136 14.80 10.03 -18.15
CA ASP A 136 15.03 10.38 -19.56
C ASP A 136 14.20 11.60 -20.02
N VAL A 137 13.10 11.90 -19.33
CA VAL A 137 12.30 13.10 -19.55
C VAL A 137 12.65 14.20 -18.56
N VAL A 138 12.70 13.88 -17.27
CA VAL A 138 12.78 14.92 -16.21
C VAL A 138 14.21 15.38 -15.95
N GLU A 139 15.20 14.53 -16.21
CA GLU A 139 16.62 14.82 -16.02
C GLU A 139 17.53 14.08 -17.05
N PRO A 140 17.37 14.32 -18.37
CA PRO A 140 17.99 13.51 -19.44
C PRO A 140 19.52 13.48 -19.42
N ASN A 141 20.16 14.43 -18.74
CA ASN A 141 21.62 14.49 -18.63
C ASN A 141 22.17 13.66 -17.45
N ASN A 142 21.30 13.10 -16.60
CA ASN A 142 21.71 12.24 -15.48
C ASN A 142 21.95 10.81 -15.95
N ILE A 143 23.09 10.61 -16.64
CA ILE A 143 23.51 9.32 -17.20
C ILE A 143 23.60 8.23 -16.14
N TRP A 144 23.97 8.57 -14.90
CA TRP A 144 24.02 7.61 -13.82
C TRP A 144 22.63 7.07 -13.49
N ALA A 145 21.63 7.93 -13.33
CA ALA A 145 20.25 7.53 -13.02
C ALA A 145 19.64 6.71 -14.16
N LEU A 146 19.90 7.09 -15.41
CA LEU A 146 19.47 6.33 -16.59
C LEU A 146 20.05 4.91 -16.61
N ASN A 147 21.30 4.73 -16.17
CA ASN A 147 21.97 3.44 -16.18
C ASN A 147 21.72 2.59 -14.92
N ASN A 148 21.23 3.19 -13.82
CA ASN A 148 21.07 2.53 -12.52
C ASN A 148 19.61 2.42 -12.06
N GLY A 149 18.67 3.03 -12.79
CA GLY A 149 17.25 3.01 -12.42
C GLY A 149 16.54 1.69 -12.69
N LYS A 150 17.03 0.84 -13.59
CA LYS A 150 16.45 -0.51 -13.79
C LYS A 150 16.87 -1.47 -12.68
N LEU A 151 16.15 -1.39 -11.56
CA LEU A 151 16.51 -2.12 -10.35
C LEU A 151 16.45 -3.64 -10.54
N ASN A 152 15.52 -4.13 -11.35
CA ASN A 152 15.38 -5.55 -11.69
C ASN A 152 16.58 -6.13 -12.45
N GLU A 153 17.38 -5.29 -13.11
CA GLU A 153 18.59 -5.66 -13.86
C GLU A 153 19.89 -5.35 -13.07
N SER A 154 19.77 -4.72 -11.90
CA SER A 154 20.90 -4.36 -11.06
C SER A 154 21.55 -5.58 -10.41
N THR A 155 22.88 -5.67 -10.52
CA THR A 155 23.69 -6.73 -9.87
C THR A 155 24.45 -6.24 -8.64
N THR A 156 24.44 -4.94 -8.39
CA THR A 156 25.24 -4.28 -7.33
C THR A 156 24.39 -3.62 -6.26
N ARG A 157 23.08 -3.53 -6.48
CA ARG A 157 22.11 -2.96 -5.55
C ARG A 157 21.03 -3.97 -5.25
N ASP A 158 20.71 -4.07 -3.99
CA ASP A 158 19.66 -4.93 -3.46
C ASP A 158 18.96 -4.16 -2.35
N TYR A 159 17.73 -3.74 -2.62
CA TYR A 159 16.88 -3.02 -1.68
C TYR A 159 15.70 -3.91 -1.33
N PRO A 160 15.22 -3.90 -0.08
CA PRO A 160 14.03 -4.63 0.24
C PRO A 160 12.78 -3.96 -0.36
N PHE A 161 11.81 -4.80 -0.74
CA PHE A 161 10.42 -4.39 -0.81
C PHE A 161 9.70 -4.95 0.40
N PHE A 162 8.88 -4.14 1.04
CA PHE A 162 7.97 -4.58 2.11
C PHE A 162 6.55 -4.69 1.54
N ILE A 163 5.97 -5.88 1.60
CA ILE A 163 4.58 -6.16 1.25
C ILE A 163 3.82 -6.31 2.56
N VAL A 164 3.02 -5.31 2.88
CA VAL A 164 2.21 -5.23 4.09
C VAL A 164 0.87 -5.88 3.78
N ILE A 165 0.51 -6.88 4.56
CA ILE A 165 -0.70 -7.66 4.37
C ILE A 165 -1.65 -7.41 5.55
N SER A 166 -2.94 -7.30 5.25
CA SER A 166 -4.00 -7.38 6.24
C SER A 166 -5.00 -8.46 5.84
N THR A 167 -5.05 -9.50 6.65
CA THR A 167 -6.07 -10.57 6.59
C THR A 167 -7.16 -10.38 7.63
N ASP A 168 -7.18 -9.19 8.24
CA ASP A 168 -8.27 -8.75 9.10
C ASP A 168 -9.50 -8.37 8.24
N ASN A 169 -10.64 -8.08 8.85
CA ASN A 169 -11.85 -7.71 8.15
C ASN A 169 -11.68 -6.36 7.45
N GLN A 170 -11.63 -6.34 6.11
CA GLN A 170 -11.47 -5.11 5.34
C GLN A 170 -12.76 -4.29 5.23
N ASN A 171 -13.89 -4.83 5.68
CA ASN A 171 -15.11 -4.03 5.84
C ASN A 171 -14.99 -3.12 7.07
N LYS A 172 -14.76 -1.83 6.82
CA LYS A 172 -14.64 -0.77 7.85
C LYS A 172 -15.84 -0.65 8.81
N ASP A 173 -17.01 -1.14 8.42
CA ASP A 173 -18.23 -1.09 9.24
C ASP A 173 -18.39 -2.34 10.12
N ALA A 174 -17.49 -3.32 10.00
CA ALA A 174 -17.47 -4.54 10.77
C ALA A 174 -16.28 -4.57 11.74
N PRO A 175 -16.40 -5.26 12.88
CA PRO A 175 -15.31 -5.32 13.85
C PRO A 175 -14.11 -6.10 13.29
N PRO A 176 -12.88 -5.71 13.67
CA PRO A 176 -11.69 -6.53 13.43
C PRO A 176 -11.79 -7.91 14.08
N THR A 177 -11.03 -8.86 13.54
CA THR A 177 -10.91 -10.28 13.89
C THR A 177 -9.81 -10.54 14.93
N ASP A 178 -9.18 -9.49 15.48
CA ASP A 178 -8.07 -9.54 16.46
C ASP A 178 -6.77 -10.16 15.88
N LYS A 179 -6.59 -10.12 14.55
CA LYS A 179 -5.38 -10.58 13.84
C LYS A 179 -4.32 -9.49 13.66
N THR A 180 -4.69 -8.24 13.93
CA THR A 180 -3.85 -7.06 13.72
C THR A 180 -2.62 -7.05 14.64
N ILE A 181 -1.45 -6.72 14.07
CA ILE A 181 -0.20 -6.50 14.81
C ILE A 181 -0.24 -5.11 15.44
N GLU A 182 -0.28 -5.03 16.77
CA GLU A 182 -0.34 -3.75 17.49
C GLU A 182 1.00 -2.99 17.46
N ASN A 183 1.07 -1.86 18.18
CA ASN A 183 2.29 -1.06 18.34
C ASN A 183 2.86 -0.53 17.00
N ASN A 184 2.00 -0.23 16.02
CA ASN A 184 2.38 0.21 14.67
C ASN A 184 3.29 -0.78 13.92
N ALA A 185 3.11 -2.08 14.16
CA ALA A 185 4.01 -3.12 13.67
C ALA A 185 5.49 -2.92 14.07
N LYS A 186 5.76 -2.18 15.15
CA LYS A 186 7.06 -2.18 15.82
C LYS A 186 7.20 -3.41 16.69
N THR A 187 8.44 -3.80 16.96
CA THR A 187 8.77 -4.84 17.95
C THR A 187 8.41 -4.38 19.37
N ALA A 188 8.38 -5.33 20.31
CA ALA A 188 8.09 -5.03 21.72
C ALA A 188 9.08 -4.03 22.37
N ASP A 189 10.33 -3.97 21.88
CA ASP A 189 11.33 -2.98 22.29
C ASP A 189 11.26 -1.66 21.50
N GLY A 190 10.24 -1.49 20.66
CA GLY A 190 9.94 -0.25 19.93
C GLY A 190 10.77 -0.04 18.66
N LYS A 191 11.42 -1.08 18.14
CA LYS A 191 12.18 -1.02 16.88
C LYS A 191 11.30 -1.39 15.69
N THR A 192 11.74 -1.01 14.51
CA THR A 192 11.11 -1.39 13.24
C THR A 192 11.84 -2.59 12.66
N ILE A 193 11.21 -3.30 11.71
CA ILE A 193 11.87 -4.38 10.99
C ILE A 193 13.15 -3.84 10.37
N TRP A 194 14.29 -4.49 10.66
CA TRP A 194 15.62 -4.15 10.16
C TRP A 194 16.04 -2.70 10.41
N ASP A 195 15.54 -2.09 11.49
CA ASP A 195 15.78 -0.67 11.81
C ASP A 195 15.39 0.28 10.66
N SER A 196 14.37 -0.12 9.88
CA SER A 196 13.94 0.60 8.68
C SER A 196 13.31 1.96 8.90
N GLY A 197 12.84 2.22 10.12
CA GLY A 197 12.03 3.39 10.43
C GLY A 197 10.61 3.31 9.88
N ASN A 198 10.22 2.21 9.22
CA ASN A 198 8.86 2.01 8.71
C ASN A 198 7.94 1.52 9.84
N GLU A 199 6.89 2.29 10.11
CA GLU A 199 5.80 1.97 11.03
C GLU A 199 4.51 1.83 10.23
N PHE A 200 3.69 0.83 10.51
CA PHE A 200 2.45 0.57 9.79
C PHE A 200 1.28 0.69 10.74
N THR A 201 0.41 1.67 10.50
CA THR A 201 -0.69 2.01 11.42
C THR A 201 -2.04 1.56 10.89
N GLN A 202 -2.10 1.14 9.62
CA GLN A 202 -3.32 0.77 8.93
C GLN A 202 -3.84 -0.65 9.21
N GLY A 203 -3.36 -1.34 10.26
CA GLY A 203 -3.89 -2.66 10.64
C GLY A 203 -3.25 -3.87 9.94
N ALA A 204 -1.91 -3.88 9.82
CA ALA A 204 -1.18 -5.02 9.25
C ALA A 204 -1.34 -6.29 10.10
N THR A 205 -1.52 -7.45 9.47
CA THR A 205 -1.50 -8.77 10.11
C THR A 205 -0.18 -9.52 9.88
N SER A 206 0.52 -9.20 8.78
CA SER A 206 1.86 -9.68 8.50
C SER A 206 2.60 -8.73 7.55
N ILE A 207 3.93 -8.82 7.54
CA ILE A 207 4.79 -8.07 6.63
C ILE A 207 5.71 -9.08 5.93
N VAL A 208 5.64 -9.13 4.60
CA VAL A 208 6.57 -9.91 3.79
C VAL A 208 7.68 -8.99 3.29
N ALA A 209 8.93 -9.38 3.47
CA ALA A 209 10.08 -8.69 2.93
C ALA A 209 10.75 -9.54 1.85
N ILE A 210 10.99 -8.93 0.70
CA ILE A 210 11.70 -9.56 -0.42
C ILE A 210 12.84 -8.67 -0.89
N HIS A 211 13.74 -9.25 -1.67
CA HIS A 211 14.86 -8.54 -2.29
C HIS A 211 14.51 -8.02 -3.68
N SER A 212 14.98 -6.83 -4.01
CA SER A 212 14.88 -6.29 -5.36
C SER A 212 15.84 -6.99 -6.33
N SER A 213 16.96 -7.51 -5.83
CA SER A 213 17.88 -8.31 -6.65
C SER A 213 17.34 -9.72 -6.84
N LEU A 214 17.09 -10.13 -8.08
CA LEU A 214 16.68 -11.51 -8.39
C LEU A 214 17.76 -12.56 -8.10
N GLY A 215 19.01 -12.15 -7.90
CA GLY A 215 20.10 -13.04 -7.47
C GLY A 215 19.95 -13.47 -6.00
N ASN A 216 19.24 -12.68 -5.20
CA ASN A 216 18.91 -13.01 -3.82
C ASN A 216 17.50 -13.60 -3.75
N LYS A 217 17.41 -14.86 -3.30
CA LYS A 217 16.14 -15.60 -3.20
C LYS A 217 15.61 -15.67 -1.78
N GLU A 218 16.25 -15.00 -0.82
CA GLU A 218 15.74 -14.93 0.54
C GLU A 218 14.40 -14.18 0.54
N THR A 219 13.42 -14.73 1.24
CA THR A 219 12.16 -14.05 1.50
C THR A 219 11.82 -14.23 2.98
N LYS A 220 11.27 -13.20 3.59
CA LYS A 220 10.89 -13.23 5.01
C LYS A 220 9.46 -12.84 5.19
N ILE A 221 8.78 -13.49 6.12
CA ILE A 221 7.49 -13.06 6.63
C ILE A 221 7.60 -12.82 8.14
N PHE A 222 7.07 -11.68 8.57
CA PHE A 222 7.06 -11.26 9.95
C PHE A 222 5.62 -11.21 10.44
N TYR A 223 5.38 -11.90 11.55
CA TYR A 223 4.11 -11.89 12.27
C TYR A 223 4.24 -11.11 13.57
N GLY A 224 3.12 -10.86 14.22
CA GLY A 224 3.10 -10.22 15.53
C GLY A 224 1.76 -10.42 16.22
N GLY A 225 1.51 -9.58 17.22
CA GLY A 225 0.24 -9.51 17.93
C GLY A 225 0.19 -8.30 18.83
N LYS A 226 -0.43 -8.43 20.01
CA LYS A 226 -0.69 -7.30 20.93
C LYS A 226 0.56 -6.59 21.47
N SER A 227 1.68 -7.31 21.52
CA SER A 227 2.98 -6.74 21.94
C SER A 227 3.76 -6.13 20.77
N GLY A 228 3.19 -6.12 19.57
CA GLY A 228 3.85 -5.75 18.34
C GLY A 228 4.46 -6.93 17.58
N LEU A 229 5.36 -6.59 16.68
CA LEU A 229 5.97 -7.49 15.71
C LEU A 229 7.05 -8.39 16.34
N ASN A 230 7.12 -9.65 15.89
CA ASN A 230 8.24 -10.53 16.22
C ASN A 230 9.43 -10.18 15.30
N PRO A 231 10.59 -9.76 15.84
CA PRO A 231 11.74 -9.40 15.01
C PRO A 231 12.36 -10.59 14.27
N VAL A 232 12.01 -11.83 14.66
CA VAL A 232 12.48 -13.04 13.99
C VAL A 232 11.47 -13.42 12.92
N GLY A 233 11.79 -13.08 11.67
CA GLY A 233 11.00 -13.48 10.50
C GLY A 233 11.23 -14.95 10.13
N GLU A 234 10.19 -15.57 9.59
CA GLU A 234 10.21 -16.91 9.00
C GLU A 234 10.42 -16.83 7.50
N ASP A 235 10.72 -17.96 6.84
CA ASP A 235 10.71 -18.00 5.38
C ASP A 235 9.28 -17.82 4.85
N ALA A 236 9.08 -16.80 4.02
CA ALA A 236 7.78 -16.54 3.38
C ALA A 236 7.45 -17.58 2.31
N GLU A 237 8.44 -18.37 1.86
CA GLU A 237 8.30 -19.31 0.74
C GLU A 237 7.76 -18.62 -0.52
N ALA A 238 8.06 -17.33 -0.66
CA ALA A 238 7.58 -16.54 -1.77
C ALA A 238 8.50 -16.70 -2.99
N THR A 239 7.91 -16.75 -4.17
CA THR A 239 8.66 -16.74 -5.43
C THR A 239 8.61 -15.34 -6.03
N VAL A 240 9.78 -14.83 -6.40
CA VAL A 240 9.94 -13.49 -6.98
C VAL A 240 10.44 -13.61 -8.42
N ASN A 241 9.76 -12.92 -9.33
CA ASN A 241 10.20 -12.70 -10.71
C ASN A 241 10.17 -11.21 -11.05
N ALA A 242 10.87 -10.81 -12.11
CA ALA A 242 10.82 -9.45 -12.63
C ALA A 242 11.07 -9.46 -14.14
N GLY A 243 10.63 -8.42 -14.82
CA GLY A 243 10.78 -8.29 -16.28
C GLY A 243 10.83 -6.84 -16.71
N SER A 244 11.21 -6.61 -17.97
CA SER A 244 11.09 -5.29 -18.61
C SER A 244 9.67 -5.05 -19.11
N GLY A 245 9.30 -3.78 -19.25
CA GLY A 245 7.99 -3.36 -19.74
C GLY A 245 6.92 -3.39 -18.65
N ILE A 246 5.76 -2.85 -19.01
CA ILE A 246 4.61 -2.66 -18.12
C ILE A 246 3.34 -3.08 -18.87
N LEU A 247 2.27 -3.44 -18.16
CA LEU A 247 1.03 -3.86 -18.82
C LEU A 247 0.44 -2.71 -19.66
N HIS A 248 0.61 -1.48 -19.18
CA HIS A 248 0.28 -0.26 -19.89
C HIS A 248 1.45 0.24 -20.76
N ASP A 249 1.96 -0.60 -21.67
CA ASP A 249 3.11 -0.32 -22.56
C ASP A 249 3.03 0.99 -23.39
N SER A 250 1.93 1.75 -23.30
CA SER A 250 1.70 2.99 -24.06
C SER A 250 1.49 4.25 -23.23
N SER A 251 1.46 4.20 -21.89
CA SER A 251 1.15 5.40 -21.10
C SER A 251 1.73 5.34 -19.68
N VAL A 252 2.47 6.37 -19.31
CA VAL A 252 2.99 6.54 -17.94
C VAL A 252 2.60 7.93 -17.47
N ASN A 253 1.64 8.01 -16.56
CA ASN A 253 1.29 9.29 -15.96
C ASN A 253 2.35 9.70 -14.96
N GLY A 254 2.81 10.94 -15.07
CA GLY A 254 3.80 11.48 -14.17
C GLY A 254 3.74 13.00 -14.12
N LEU A 255 4.69 13.54 -13.39
CA LEU A 255 4.78 14.98 -13.16
C LEU A 255 6.12 15.50 -13.69
N LEU A 256 6.10 16.66 -14.35
CA LEU A 256 7.34 17.30 -14.84
C LEU A 256 8.03 18.16 -13.77
N GLY A 257 9.34 18.35 -13.97
CA GLY A 257 10.20 19.16 -13.10
C GLY A 257 10.84 18.35 -11.98
N PHE A 258 11.84 18.93 -11.33
CA PHE A 258 12.56 18.29 -10.22
C PHE A 258 13.16 19.33 -9.26
N GLY A 259 13.59 18.88 -8.08
CA GLY A 259 14.27 19.70 -7.07
C GLY A 259 13.45 20.90 -6.60
N LYS A 260 14.07 22.10 -6.54
CA LYS A 260 13.43 23.32 -5.98
C LYS A 260 12.15 23.76 -6.70
N SER A 261 11.89 23.24 -7.90
CA SER A 261 10.68 23.53 -8.66
C SER A 261 9.45 22.73 -8.20
N ARG A 262 9.67 21.71 -7.37
CA ARG A 262 8.69 20.74 -6.90
C ARG A 262 8.53 20.82 -5.39
N LYS A 263 7.37 20.39 -4.88
CA LYS A 263 7.13 20.27 -3.43
C LYS A 263 6.42 18.95 -3.15
N SER A 264 6.83 18.27 -2.08
CA SER A 264 6.22 17.01 -1.61
C SER A 264 4.70 17.13 -1.43
N THR A 265 4.20 18.30 -1.02
CA THR A 265 2.78 18.57 -0.83
C THR A 265 1.96 18.67 -2.12
N GLU A 266 2.58 18.71 -3.30
CA GLU A 266 1.87 18.81 -4.59
C GLU A 266 0.92 17.63 -4.82
N VAL A 267 1.22 16.46 -4.26
CA VAL A 267 0.39 15.24 -4.37
C VAL A 267 -0.94 15.33 -3.62
N GLN A 268 -1.12 16.33 -2.76
CA GLN A 268 -2.37 16.65 -2.07
C GLN A 268 -3.02 17.96 -2.57
N ASP A 269 -2.35 18.72 -3.44
CA ASP A 269 -2.87 19.98 -3.98
C ASP A 269 -3.74 19.70 -5.21
N PRO A 270 -5.07 19.94 -5.17
CA PRO A 270 -5.96 19.66 -6.30
C PRO A 270 -5.55 20.37 -7.60
N SER A 271 -4.81 21.49 -7.52
CA SER A 271 -4.32 22.19 -8.72
C SER A 271 -3.25 21.40 -9.47
N THR A 272 -2.55 20.48 -8.81
CA THR A 272 -1.54 19.58 -9.40
C THR A 272 -2.17 18.59 -10.38
N GLN A 273 -3.45 18.24 -10.24
CA GLN A 273 -4.13 17.34 -11.18
C GLN A 273 -3.99 17.81 -12.64
N ASN A 274 -4.01 19.13 -12.89
CA ASN A 274 -3.86 19.71 -14.23
C ASN A 274 -2.41 19.68 -14.75
N LYS A 275 -1.45 19.29 -13.92
CA LYS A 275 -0.02 19.14 -14.27
C LYS A 275 0.37 17.68 -14.53
N VAL A 276 -0.50 16.73 -14.22
CA VAL A 276 -0.28 15.31 -14.52
C VAL A 276 -0.33 15.16 -16.04
N ILE A 277 0.74 14.60 -16.60
CA ILE A 277 0.85 14.33 -18.03
C ILE A 277 1.23 12.89 -18.28
N ASP A 278 0.92 12.39 -19.47
CA ASP A 278 1.47 11.15 -19.96
C ASP A 278 2.91 11.39 -20.47
N LEU A 279 3.90 10.85 -19.78
CA LEU A 279 5.31 10.99 -20.09
C LEU A 279 5.67 10.36 -21.45
N SER A 280 4.89 9.40 -21.94
CA SER A 280 5.08 8.81 -23.28
C SER A 280 4.90 9.87 -24.39
N THR A 281 4.06 10.89 -24.14
CA THR A 281 3.82 11.99 -25.08
C THR A 281 4.96 13.02 -25.13
N VAL A 282 5.89 12.94 -24.17
CA VAL A 282 7.07 13.80 -24.05
C VAL A 282 8.37 12.99 -24.11
N HIS A 283 8.36 11.88 -24.86
CA HIS A 283 9.53 11.07 -25.23
C HIS A 283 10.09 10.12 -24.16
N HIS A 284 9.31 9.77 -23.13
CA HIS A 284 9.69 8.69 -22.23
C HIS A 284 9.78 7.35 -22.96
N ASP A 285 10.92 6.66 -22.84
CA ASP A 285 11.14 5.34 -23.42
C ASP A 285 10.73 4.22 -22.45
N ILE A 286 9.42 3.94 -22.42
CA ILE A 286 8.79 2.90 -21.60
C ILE A 286 9.53 1.56 -21.75
N SER A 287 9.84 1.17 -22.99
CA SER A 287 10.47 -0.12 -23.29
C SER A 287 11.85 -0.28 -22.66
N LYS A 288 12.53 0.85 -22.43
CA LYS A 288 13.90 0.89 -21.94
C LYS A 288 13.98 1.14 -20.45
N TYR A 289 13.11 1.97 -19.89
CA TYR A 289 13.24 2.47 -18.52
C TYR A 289 12.23 1.88 -17.54
N ASP A 290 11.17 1.26 -18.04
CA ASP A 290 10.13 0.70 -17.19
C ASP A 290 10.24 -0.81 -17.08
N PHE A 291 9.79 -1.30 -15.93
CA PHE A 291 9.92 -2.69 -15.53
C PHE A 291 8.85 -3.05 -14.51
N HIS A 292 8.77 -4.33 -14.17
CA HIS A 292 7.83 -4.81 -13.17
C HIS A 292 8.45 -5.90 -12.31
N TYR A 293 7.92 -6.05 -11.11
CA TYR A 293 8.15 -7.19 -10.24
C TYR A 293 6.87 -8.00 -10.09
N GLN A 294 7.02 -9.31 -9.92
CA GLN A 294 5.93 -10.24 -9.67
C GLN A 294 6.29 -11.10 -8.48
N VAL A 295 5.31 -11.35 -7.62
CA VAL A 295 5.47 -12.12 -6.40
C VAL A 295 4.32 -13.10 -6.28
N GLN A 296 4.66 -14.32 -5.89
CA GLN A 296 3.71 -15.36 -5.50
C GLN A 296 3.99 -15.75 -4.05
N ILE A 297 3.00 -15.61 -3.15
CA ILE A 297 3.11 -15.90 -1.72
C ILE A 297 2.07 -16.97 -1.36
N PRO A 298 2.44 -18.08 -0.69
CA PRO A 298 1.46 -19.07 -0.25
C PRO A 298 0.44 -18.47 0.73
N LEU A 299 -0.85 -18.68 0.50
CA LEU A 299 -1.92 -18.22 1.39
C LEU A 299 -1.80 -18.83 2.79
N SER A 300 -1.27 -20.06 2.88
CA SER A 300 -0.97 -20.72 4.16
C SER A 300 0.02 -19.94 5.03
N LYS A 301 0.93 -19.18 4.41
CA LYS A 301 1.85 -18.27 5.11
C LYS A 301 1.15 -16.99 5.55
N LEU A 302 0.07 -16.59 4.91
CA LEU A 302 -0.68 -15.38 5.29
C LEU A 302 -1.75 -15.64 6.37
N ASP A 303 -1.86 -16.88 6.86
CA ASP A 303 -2.91 -17.33 7.79
C ASP A 303 -4.33 -16.96 7.29
N THR A 304 -4.56 -17.26 6.02
CA THR A 304 -5.81 -16.96 5.32
C THR A 304 -6.16 -18.05 4.31
N THR A 305 -7.40 -18.02 3.83
CA THR A 305 -7.94 -18.95 2.83
C THR A 305 -8.75 -18.18 1.79
N VAL A 306 -9.06 -18.81 0.65
CA VAL A 306 -9.97 -18.24 -0.35
C VAL A 306 -11.32 -17.84 0.25
N ASP A 307 -11.86 -18.64 1.17
CA ASP A 307 -13.14 -18.34 1.82
C ASP A 307 -13.02 -17.11 2.73
N ASP A 308 -11.90 -16.97 3.45
CA ASP A 308 -11.63 -15.78 4.26
C ASP A 308 -11.51 -14.53 3.37
N ILE A 309 -10.80 -14.61 2.24
CA ILE A 309 -10.65 -13.49 1.29
C ILE A 309 -12.02 -13.06 0.75
N LYS A 310 -12.90 -13.99 0.39
CA LYS A 310 -14.24 -13.64 -0.12
C LYS A 310 -15.10 -12.92 0.92
N VAL A 311 -14.99 -13.32 2.18
CA VAL A 311 -15.81 -12.80 3.28
C VAL A 311 -15.24 -11.49 3.83
N HIS A 312 -13.93 -11.42 3.99
CA HIS A 312 -13.24 -10.36 4.72
C HIS A 312 -12.43 -9.43 3.83
N GLY A 313 -12.14 -9.83 2.59
CA GLY A 313 -11.14 -9.19 1.75
C GLY A 313 -9.71 -9.49 2.22
N LEU A 314 -8.74 -9.22 1.35
CA LEU A 314 -7.31 -9.21 1.69
C LEU A 314 -6.72 -7.86 1.33
N GLY A 315 -6.25 -7.14 2.35
CA GLY A 315 -5.61 -5.85 2.21
C GLY A 315 -4.13 -5.98 1.87
N VAL A 316 -3.65 -5.20 0.90
CA VAL A 316 -2.24 -5.15 0.48
C VAL A 316 -1.77 -3.71 0.35
N GLN A 317 -0.55 -3.45 0.82
CA GLN A 317 0.27 -2.31 0.41
C GLN A 317 1.69 -2.81 0.11
N VAL A 318 2.27 -2.39 -1.00
CA VAL A 318 3.68 -2.61 -1.32
C VAL A 318 4.45 -1.32 -1.09
N VAL A 319 5.57 -1.41 -0.40
CA VAL A 319 6.48 -0.30 -0.09
C VAL A 319 7.84 -0.58 -0.69
N SER A 320 8.30 0.33 -1.53
CA SER A 320 9.65 0.37 -2.06
C SER A 320 10.55 1.17 -1.12
N THR A 321 11.79 0.72 -0.95
CA THR A 321 12.77 1.40 -0.09
C THR A 321 14.00 1.89 -0.85
N CYS A 322 13.92 2.03 -2.18
CA CYS A 322 14.99 2.28 -3.17
C CYS A 322 15.97 3.41 -2.83
N SER A 323 16.72 3.24 -1.75
CA SER A 323 17.47 4.28 -1.06
C SER A 323 18.54 3.64 -0.18
N ALA A 324 19.66 4.34 -0.03
CA ALA A 324 20.76 3.96 0.84
C ALA A 324 20.45 4.20 2.34
N PHE A 325 19.29 4.76 2.69
CA PHE A 325 18.91 5.10 4.06
C PHE A 325 18.14 3.97 4.73
N ASN A 326 18.86 3.01 5.33
CA ASN A 326 18.33 2.01 6.24
C ASN A 326 17.07 1.26 5.77
N ALA A 327 16.77 1.14 4.47
CA ALA A 327 15.51 0.59 3.98
C ALA A 327 14.22 1.34 4.42
N ILE A 328 14.29 2.66 4.63
CA ILE A 328 13.09 3.48 4.79
C ILE A 328 12.28 3.50 3.49
N GLY A 329 10.96 3.46 3.59
CA GLY A 329 10.08 3.51 2.42
C GLY A 329 10.20 4.84 1.68
N THR A 330 10.50 4.77 0.39
CA THR A 330 10.65 5.90 -0.53
C THR A 330 9.45 6.06 -1.45
N ASP A 331 8.71 4.98 -1.66
CA ASP A 331 7.47 4.98 -2.43
C ASP A 331 6.57 3.80 -2.03
N SER A 332 5.29 3.83 -2.39
CA SER A 332 4.35 2.77 -2.05
C SER A 332 3.10 2.75 -2.92
N LEU A 333 2.48 1.58 -3.05
CA LEU A 333 1.13 1.41 -3.59
C LEU A 333 0.25 0.54 -2.67
N PRO A 334 -0.94 0.99 -2.24
CA PRO A 334 -1.46 2.34 -2.41
C PRO A 334 -0.53 3.43 -1.88
N TYR A 335 -0.60 4.60 -2.52
CA TYR A 335 0.30 5.70 -2.25
C TYR A 335 0.14 6.22 -0.82
N ASP A 336 1.28 6.48 -0.17
CA ASP A 336 1.32 6.92 1.21
C ASP A 336 2.24 8.14 1.39
N MET A 337 1.70 9.18 2.00
CA MET A 337 2.46 10.38 2.39
C MET A 337 3.61 10.09 3.36
N ALA A 338 3.62 8.95 4.03
CA ALA A 338 4.75 8.46 4.83
C ALA A 338 6.06 8.42 4.04
N THR A 339 5.98 8.12 2.74
CA THR A 339 7.12 8.09 1.80
C THR A 339 7.82 9.47 1.70
N LYS A 340 7.09 10.55 1.98
CA LYS A 340 7.63 11.92 2.04
C LYS A 340 8.17 12.32 3.40
N THR A 341 7.82 11.60 4.46
CA THR A 341 8.28 11.91 5.82
C THR A 341 9.75 11.51 6.03
N GLY A 342 10.19 10.40 5.43
CA GLY A 342 11.60 10.00 5.42
C GLY A 342 12.51 11.03 4.72
N LEU A 343 11.92 11.75 3.77
CA LEU A 343 12.49 12.79 2.92
C LEU A 343 12.83 14.08 3.67
N GLU A 344 11.89 14.60 4.48
CA GLU A 344 11.99 15.96 5.05
C GLU A 344 12.76 16.02 6.38
N LYS A 345 12.89 14.90 7.09
CA LYS A 345 13.45 14.86 8.46
C LYS A 345 14.85 14.26 8.57
N GLY A 346 15.45 13.83 7.45
CA GLY A 346 16.79 13.26 7.39
C GLY A 346 16.95 11.89 8.03
N HIS A 347 16.19 11.54 9.09
CA HIS A 347 16.29 10.26 9.82
C HIS A 347 15.01 9.97 10.66
N GLY A 348 13.82 10.39 10.20
CA GLY A 348 12.55 10.19 10.93
C GLY A 348 11.84 8.89 10.54
N ASN A 349 10.99 8.36 11.43
CA ASN A 349 10.16 7.20 11.11
C ASN A 349 9.09 7.56 10.05
N ALA A 350 8.93 6.70 9.05
CA ALA A 350 7.85 6.77 8.07
C ALA A 350 6.63 6.00 8.62
N LYS A 351 5.55 6.72 8.90
CA LYS A 351 4.32 6.16 9.48
C LYS A 351 3.26 5.96 8.41
N PHE A 352 3.26 4.78 7.81
CA PHE A 352 2.28 4.36 6.83
C PHE A 352 0.89 4.27 7.48
N SER A 353 -0.10 4.77 6.75
CA SER A 353 -1.49 4.92 7.19
C SER A 353 -2.48 4.90 6.04
N ALA A 354 -2.04 4.81 4.79
CA ALA A 354 -2.94 4.74 3.65
C ALA A 354 -3.83 3.49 3.75
N PRO A 355 -5.10 3.57 3.27
CA PRO A 355 -5.95 2.40 3.17
C PRO A 355 -5.29 1.33 2.31
N PHE A 356 -5.51 0.07 2.65
CA PHE A 356 -5.06 -1.04 1.83
C PHE A 356 -5.82 -1.11 0.50
N ALA A 357 -5.15 -1.63 -0.52
CA ALA A 357 -5.81 -2.13 -1.72
C ALA A 357 -6.45 -3.49 -1.37
N ILE A 358 -7.70 -3.72 -1.76
CA ILE A 358 -8.47 -4.87 -1.30
C ILE A 358 -8.72 -5.85 -2.45
N LEU A 359 -8.28 -7.09 -2.29
CA LEU A 359 -8.72 -8.24 -3.10
C LEU A 359 -9.94 -8.87 -2.45
N GLN A 360 -10.94 -9.28 -3.24
CA GLN A 360 -12.14 -9.97 -2.75
C GLN A 360 -12.53 -11.16 -3.62
#